data_AF-A0A093GZA8-F1
#
_entry.id   AF-A0A093GZA8-F1
#
_cell.length_a   1.000
_cell.length_b   1.000
_cell.length_c   1.000
_cell.angle_alpha   90.00
_cell.angle_beta   90.00
_cell.angle_gamma   90.00
#
_symmetry.space_group_name_H-M   'P 1'
#
loop_
_entity.id
_entity.type
_entity.pdbx_description
1 polymer ?
#
loop_
_entity_poly.entity_id
_entity_poly.type
_entity_poly.pdbx_seq_one_letter_code
_entity_poly.pdbx_strand_id
1 'polypeptide(L)' 'ASARTDIRDCSTDPPYLPPTATNTTARLAALRAPMGARRVDAYIVPSTDAHMSEYIAERDARLGWLTGFTG' A
#
# COMPACT_ATOMS: atom_id res chain seq x y z
N ALA A 1 -22.17 -22.63 -0.20
CA ALA A 1 -21.27 -21.82 -1.03
C ALA A 1 -20.03 -21.52 -0.20
N SER A 2 -18.84 -22.00 -0.62
CA SER A 2 -17.60 -21.76 0.10
C SER A 2 -17.29 -20.26 0.05
N ALA A 3 -17.19 -19.60 1.21
CA ALA A 3 -16.71 -18.22 1.25
C ALA A 3 -15.29 -18.20 0.67
N ARG A 4 -15.02 -17.34 -0.32
CA ARG A 4 -13.69 -17.13 -0.90
C ARG A 4 -12.79 -16.48 0.16
N THR A 5 -12.06 -17.31 0.90
CA THR A 5 -11.11 -16.89 1.95
C THR A 5 -9.79 -16.35 1.38
N ASP A 6 -9.64 -16.38 0.06
CA ASP A 6 -8.51 -15.85 -0.69
C ASP A 6 -8.68 -14.38 -1.08
N ILE A 7 -9.89 -13.84 -1.00
CA ILE A 7 -10.21 -12.47 -1.43
C ILE A 7 -10.32 -11.54 -0.25
N ARG A 8 -9.64 -10.38 -0.34
CA ARG A 8 -9.83 -9.26 0.56
C ARG A 8 -11.22 -8.65 0.39
N ASP A 9 -11.95 -8.48 1.50
CA ASP A 9 -13.25 -7.81 1.52
C ASP A 9 -13.14 -6.48 2.27
N CYS A 10 -13.33 -5.38 1.54
CA CYS A 10 -13.30 -4.02 2.06
C CYS A 10 -14.70 -3.46 2.35
N SER A 11 -15.77 -4.24 2.18
CA SER A 11 -17.17 -3.80 2.37
C SER A 11 -17.66 -3.92 3.82
N THR A 12 -16.92 -4.65 4.66
CA THR A 12 -17.21 -4.88 6.08
C THR A 12 -16.28 -4.06 6.98
N ASP A 13 -16.73 -3.70 8.18
CA ASP A 13 -15.92 -2.94 9.15
C ASP A 13 -15.83 -3.73 10.49
N PRO A 14 -14.64 -4.25 10.88
CA PRO A 14 -13.36 -4.13 10.17
C PRO A 14 -13.28 -5.02 8.91
N PRO A 15 -12.47 -4.64 7.90
CA PRO A 15 -12.36 -5.38 6.65
C PRO A 15 -11.69 -6.74 6.84
N TYR A 16 -12.16 -7.75 6.11
CA TYR A 16 -11.50 -9.06 6.07
C TYR A 16 -10.22 -9.00 5.22
N LEU A 17 -9.10 -9.39 5.83
CA LEU A 17 -7.81 -9.53 5.19
C LEU A 17 -7.46 -11.03 5.08
N PRO A 18 -7.19 -11.55 3.86
CA PRO A 18 -6.72 -12.91 3.72
C PRO A 18 -5.30 -13.03 4.31
N PRO A 19 -4.85 -14.23 4.70
CA PRO A 19 -3.52 -14.43 5.29
C PRO A 19 -2.35 -13.99 4.39
N THR A 20 -2.59 -13.91 3.07
CA THR A 20 -1.62 -13.45 2.07
C THR A 20 -1.55 -11.92 1.95
N ALA A 21 -2.51 -11.19 2.51
CA ALA A 21 -2.53 -9.74 2.45
C ALA A 21 -1.59 -9.13 3.51
N THR A 22 -0.74 -8.20 3.06
CA THR A 22 0.04 -7.37 3.99
C THR A 22 -0.87 -6.29 4.58
N ASN A 23 -0.99 -6.24 5.91
CA ASN A 23 -1.73 -5.16 6.58
C ASN A 23 -0.90 -3.86 6.60
N THR A 24 -1.28 -2.91 5.76
CA THR A 24 -0.58 -1.62 5.61
C THR A 24 -1.33 -0.43 6.23
N THR A 25 -2.40 -0.68 6.99
CA THR A 25 -3.30 0.34 7.56
C THR A 25 -2.54 1.45 8.31
N ALA A 26 -1.61 1.07 9.17
CA ALA A 26 -0.79 2.01 9.94
C ALA A 26 0.14 2.87 9.05
N ARG A 27 0.72 2.27 8.00
CA ARG A 27 1.62 2.97 7.06
C ARG A 27 0.84 4.02 6.25
N LEU A 28 -0.36 3.66 5.80
CA LEU A 28 -1.23 4.56 5.06
C LEU A 28 -1.75 5.71 5.93
N ALA A 29 -2.11 5.44 7.18
CA ALA A 29 -2.49 6.48 8.15
C ALA A 29 -1.33 7.45 8.40
N ALA A 30 -0.11 6.94 8.56
CA ALA A 30 1.10 7.75 8.76
C ALA A 30 1.43 8.64 7.55
N LEU A 31 1.11 8.22 6.32
CA LEU A 31 1.25 9.06 5.12
C LEU A 31 0.15 10.12 5.02
N ARG A 32 -1.11 9.77 5.32
CA ARG A 32 -2.26 10.68 5.18
C ARG A 32 -2.24 11.83 6.18
N ALA A 33 -1.73 11.62 7.40
CA ALA A 33 -1.64 12.68 8.41
C ALA A 33 -0.84 13.93 7.93
N PRO A 34 0.41 13.80 7.43
CA PRO A 34 1.14 14.94 6.89
C PRO A 34 0.57 15.45 5.56
N MET A 35 -0.07 14.62 4.73
CA MET A 35 -0.79 15.09 3.53
C MET A 35 -1.90 16.08 3.92
N GLY A 36 -2.71 15.74 4.94
CA GLY A 36 -3.74 16.63 5.46
C GLY A 36 -3.18 17.94 6.02
N ALA A 37 -2.09 17.86 6.80
CA ALA A 37 -1.42 19.04 7.35
C ALA A 37 -0.87 19.98 6.26
N ARG A 38 -0.45 19.44 5.11
CA ARG A 38 0.15 20.18 3.99
C ARG A 38 -0.84 20.53 2.88
N ARG A 39 -2.13 20.18 3.02
CA ARG A 39 -3.16 20.35 2.00
C ARG A 39 -2.77 19.70 0.66
N VAL A 40 -2.27 18.47 0.73
CA VAL A 40 -1.94 17.66 -0.44
C VAL A 40 -3.11 16.72 -0.72
N ASP A 41 -3.80 16.94 -1.83
CA ASP A 41 -4.97 16.12 -2.22
C ASP A 41 -4.56 14.74 -2.76
N ALA A 42 -3.41 14.66 -3.43
CA ALA A 42 -2.91 13.44 -4.04
C ALA A 42 -1.39 13.29 -3.88
N TYR A 43 -0.93 12.06 -3.68
CA TYR A 43 0.47 11.70 -3.62
C TYR A 43 0.74 10.50 -4.53
N ILE A 44 1.61 10.67 -5.52
CA ILE A 44 1.94 9.64 -6.50
C ILE A 44 3.20 8.92 -6.04
N VAL A 45 3.14 7.59 -5.93
CA VAL A 45 4.29 6.74 -5.58
C VAL A 45 4.67 5.91 -6.81
N PRO A 46 5.70 6.32 -7.58
CA PRO A 46 6.16 5.54 -8.72
C PRO A 46 6.89 4.27 -8.27
N SER A 47 6.87 3.24 -9.13
CA SER A 47 7.59 1.98 -8.94
C SER A 47 9.04 2.06 -9.43
N THR A 48 9.73 3.17 -9.17
CA THR A 48 11.11 3.38 -9.62
C THR A 48 11.92 4.20 -8.60
N ASP A 49 13.23 4.25 -8.80
CA ASP A 49 14.18 5.05 -8.03
C ASP A 49 14.41 6.43 -8.66
N ALA A 50 15.39 7.18 -8.15
CA ALA A 50 15.74 8.50 -8.68
C ALA A 50 16.33 8.49 -10.10
N HIS A 51 16.71 7.31 -10.62
CA HIS A 51 17.38 7.14 -11.90
C HIS A 51 16.50 6.43 -12.94
N MET A 52 15.22 6.22 -12.63
CA MET A 52 14.29 5.48 -13.48
C MET A 52 14.78 4.04 -13.77
N SER A 53 15.44 3.42 -12.80
CA SER A 53 15.93 2.05 -12.95
C SER A 53 14.77 1.07 -13.18
N GLU A 54 15.01 0.07 -14.03
CA GLU A 54 14.08 -1.04 -14.26
C GLU A 54 13.95 -1.91 -13.01
N TYR A 55 15.09 -2.24 -12.38
CA TYR A 55 15.15 -2.96 -11.11
C TYR A 55 15.71 -2.04 -10.03
N ILE A 56 14.95 -1.89 -8.95
CA ILE A 56 15.28 -0.99 -7.86
C ILE A 56 15.85 -1.75 -6.67
N ALA A 57 16.71 -1.08 -5.90
CA ALA A 57 17.12 -1.59 -4.60
C ALA A 57 15.94 -1.59 -3.62
N GLU A 58 15.98 -2.47 -2.63
CA GLU A 58 14.95 -2.57 -1.58
C GLU A 58 14.70 -1.23 -0.86
N ARG A 59 15.77 -0.44 -0.68
CA ARG A 59 15.71 0.91 -0.11
C ARG A 59 14.78 1.86 -0.87
N ASP A 60 14.65 1.68 -2.17
CA ASP A 60 13.84 2.52 -3.05
C ASP A 60 12.46 1.92 -3.38
N ALA A 61 12.15 0.71 -2.88
CA ALA A 61 10.88 -0.01 -3.08
C ALA A 61 9.71 0.57 -2.26
N ARG A 62 9.48 1.88 -2.39
CA ARG A 62 8.49 2.67 -1.64
C ARG A 62 7.07 2.17 -1.87
N LEU A 63 6.72 1.81 -3.11
CA LEU A 63 5.38 1.30 -3.45
C LEU A 63 5.10 -0.03 -2.74
N GLY A 64 6.07 -0.95 -2.77
CA GLY A 64 5.96 -2.24 -2.09
C GLY A 64 5.89 -2.09 -0.58
N TRP A 65 6.72 -1.23 0.01
CA TRP A 65 6.64 -0.94 1.44
C TRP A 65 5.27 -0.35 1.84
N LEU A 66 4.72 0.57 1.04
CA LEU A 66 3.46 1.24 1.35
C LEU A 66 2.23 0.34 1.16
N THR A 67 2.25 -0.56 0.16
CA THR A 67 1.05 -1.29 -0.30
C THR A 67 1.11 -2.81 -0.09
N GLY A 68 2.31 -3.37 0.04
CA GLY A 68 2.56 -4.81 -0.04
C GLY A 68 2.59 -5.37 -1.47
N PHE A 69 2.38 -4.53 -2.49
CA PHE A 69 2.45 -4.95 -3.89
C PHE A 69 3.91 -4.93 -4.39
N THR A 70 4.43 -6.09 -4.78
CA THR A 70 5.82 -6.24 -5.25
C THR A 70 5.97 -6.20 -6.77
N GLY A 71 4.86 -6.32 -7.53
CA GLY A 71 4.94 -6.56 -8.98
C GLY A 71 5.26 -8.01 -9.30
#